data_AF-A0A3D1YZF6-F1
#
_entry.id   AF-A0A3D1YZF6-F1
#
_cell.length_a   1.000
_cell.length_b   1.000
_cell.length_c   1.000
_cell.angle_alpha   90.00
_cell.angle_beta   90.00
_cell.angle_gamma   90.00
#
_symmetry.space_group_name_H-M   'P 1'
#
loop_
_entity.id
_entity.type
_entity.pdbx_description
1 polymer ?
#
loop_
_entity_poly.entity_id
_entity_poly.type
_entity_poly.pdbx_seq_one_letter_code
_entity_poly.pdbx_strand_id
1 'polypeptide(L)' 'MAKYGNIPRYRTVEEFGPIHDRSFMVKVYINDQVYGGGVGKSKKKAEQEAAIEALNKLKHD' A
#
# COMPACT_ATOMS: atom_id res chain seq x y z
N MET A 1 -7.93 10.28 25.16
CA MET A 1 -6.69 9.98 24.42
C MET A 1 -7.02 8.99 23.32
N ALA A 2 -7.03 9.46 22.06
CA ALA A 2 -6.86 8.70 20.81
C ALA A 2 -7.32 9.63 19.66
N LYS A 3 -6.47 10.58 19.26
CA LYS A 3 -6.70 11.47 18.10
C LYS A 3 -6.08 10.90 16.81
N TYR A 4 -5.95 9.57 16.75
CA TYR A 4 -5.27 8.81 15.70
C TYR A 4 -6.15 7.65 15.22
N GLY A 5 -7.43 7.91 14.97
CA GLY A 5 -8.29 6.92 14.34
C GLY A 5 -7.71 6.56 12.98
N ASN A 6 -7.13 5.36 12.88
CA ASN A 6 -6.82 4.66 11.63
C ASN A 6 -5.59 5.20 10.86
N ILE A 7 -4.38 5.17 11.47
CA ILE A 7 -3.13 5.45 10.73
C ILE A 7 -2.88 4.32 9.70
N PRO A 8 -2.79 4.62 8.39
CA PRO A 8 -2.46 3.62 7.39
C PRO A 8 -1.00 3.18 7.53
N ARG A 9 -0.78 1.85 7.58
CA ARG A 9 0.54 1.23 7.60
C ARG A 9 0.85 0.63 6.25
N TYR A 10 2.01 0.95 5.68
CA TYR A 10 2.44 0.40 4.41
C TYR A 10 3.49 -0.70 4.64
N ARG A 11 3.37 -1.80 3.91
CA ARG A 11 4.34 -2.89 3.97
C ARG A 11 4.62 -3.42 2.57
N THR A 12 5.90 -3.46 2.18
CA THR A 12 6.35 -4.23 1.02
C THR A 12 6.15 -5.71 1.33
N VAL A 13 5.33 -6.39 0.53
CA VAL A 13 5.03 -7.80 0.70
C VAL A 13 5.81 -8.67 -0.27
N GLU A 14 6.16 -8.14 -1.44
CA GLU A 14 6.94 -8.87 -2.45
C GLU A 14 7.87 -7.93 -3.23
N GLU A 15 9.00 -8.48 -3.66
CA GLU A 15 9.92 -7.87 -4.61
C GLU A 15 10.23 -8.91 -5.69
N PHE A 16 9.96 -8.61 -6.95
CA PHE A 16 10.08 -9.58 -8.04
C PHE A 16 10.57 -8.93 -9.34
N GLY A 17 11.12 -9.75 -10.24
CA GLY A 17 11.70 -9.31 -11.50
C GLY A 17 13.23 -9.15 -11.45
N PRO A 18 13.87 -8.99 -12.63
CA PRO A 18 15.32 -8.90 -12.74
C PRO A 18 15.84 -7.59 -12.14
N ILE A 19 17.14 -7.53 -11.82
CA ILE A 19 17.71 -6.40 -11.06
C ILE A 19 17.53 -5.04 -11.75
N HIS A 20 17.49 -5.03 -13.09
CA HIS A 20 17.29 -3.84 -13.92
C HIS A 20 15.80 -3.53 -14.17
N ASP A 21 14.88 -4.40 -13.77
CA ASP A 21 13.44 -4.22 -13.95
C ASP A 21 12.63 -4.73 -12.73
N ARG A 22 13.16 -4.47 -11.53
CA ARG A 22 12.55 -4.94 -10.29
C ARG A 22 11.22 -4.22 -10.06
N SER A 23 10.23 -4.99 -9.67
CA SER A 23 8.92 -4.53 -9.25
C SER A 23 8.72 -4.82 -7.77
N PHE A 24 8.00 -3.94 -7.09
CA PHE A 24 7.70 -4.01 -5.68
C PHE A 24 6.19 -4.07 -5.51
N MET A 25 5.71 -4.98 -4.69
CA MET A 25 4.32 -5.01 -4.24
C MET A 25 4.25 -4.48 -2.81
N VAL A 26 3.41 -3.48 -2.61
CA VAL A 26 3.12 -2.88 -1.31
C VAL A 26 1.64 -3.05 -1.01
N LYS A 27 1.32 -3.34 0.25
CA LYS A 27 -0.06 -3.31 0.76
C LYS A 27 -0.18 -2.25 1.85
N VAL A 28 -1.34 -1.60 1.89
CA VAL A 28 -1.70 -0.68 2.95
C VAL A 28 -2.72 -1.33 3.90
N TYR A 29 -2.43 -1.20 5.18
CA TYR A 29 -3.17 -1.80 6.27
C TYR A 29 -3.76 -0.69 7.13
N ILE A 30 -5.05 -0.79 7.44
CA ILE A 30 -5.74 0.08 8.39
C ILE A 30 -6.43 -0.85 9.38
N ASN A 31 -6.17 -0.69 10.67
CA ASN A 31 -6.67 -1.58 11.73
C ASN A 31 -6.39 -3.07 11.42
N ASP A 32 -5.17 -3.36 10.96
CA ASP A 32 -4.71 -4.70 10.57
C ASP A 32 -5.46 -5.35 9.39
N GLN A 33 -6.39 -4.64 8.76
CA GLN A 33 -7.05 -5.08 7.53
C GLN A 33 -6.38 -4.46 6.30
N VAL A 34 -6.32 -5.21 5.21
CA VAL A 34 -5.76 -4.73 3.93
C VAL A 34 -6.80 -3.88 3.22
N TYR A 35 -6.54 -2.58 3.11
CA TYR A 35 -7.41 -1.66 2.38
C TYR A 35 -6.97 -1.45 0.92
N GLY A 36 -5.71 -1.69 0.58
CA GLY A 36 -5.23 -1.53 -0.79
C GLY A 36 -3.92 -2.24 -1.08
N GLY A 37 -3.69 -2.54 -2.36
CA GLY A 37 -2.44 -3.07 -2.88
C GLY A 37 -1.92 -2.20 -4.03
N GLY A 38 -0.61 -2.18 -4.21
CA GLY A 38 0.01 -1.41 -5.28
C GLY A 38 1.28 -2.07 -5.75
N VAL A 39 1.50 -2.03 -7.07
CA VAL A 39 2.72 -2.54 -7.70
C VAL A 39 3.42 -1.39 -8.41
N GLY A 40 4.73 -1.28 -8.26
CA GLY A 40 5.51 -0.26 -8.92
C GLY A 40 6.96 -0.65 -9.13
N LYS A 41 7.64 0.01 -10.07
CA LYS A 41 9.10 -0.13 -10.30
C LYS A 41 9.96 0.41 -9.16
N SER A 42 9.33 1.02 -8.15
CA SER A 42 9.96 1.47 -6.92
C SER A 42 8.97 1.33 -5.76
N LYS A 43 9.49 1.22 -4.53
CA LYS A 43 8.69 1.15 -3.30
C LYS A 43 7.72 2.32 -3.18
N LYS A 44 8.20 3.54 -3.47
CA LYS A 44 7.37 4.76 -3.45
C LYS A 44 6.21 4.71 -4.44
N LYS A 45 6.44 4.19 -5.66
CA LYS A 45 5.37 4.05 -6.66
C LYS A 45 4.34 2.99 -6.23
N ALA A 46 4.80 1.86 -5.72
CA ALA A 46 3.94 0.82 -5.16
C ALA A 46 3.11 1.32 -3.97
N GLU A 47 3.70 2.12 -3.07
CA GLU A 47 3.00 2.76 -1.95
C GLU A 47 1.91 3.73 -2.43
N GLN A 48 2.21 4.55 -3.44
CA GLN A 48 1.26 5.50 -3.99
C GLN A 48 0.05 4.79 -4.62
N GLU A 49 0.27 3.72 -5.39
CA GLU A 49 -0.80 2.90 -5.94
C GLU A 49 -1.64 2.25 -4.83
N ALA A 50 -0.99 1.70 -3.79
CA ALA A 50 -1.69 1.12 -2.64
C ALA A 50 -2.55 2.15 -1.89
N ALA A 51 -2.06 3.39 -1.76
CA ALA A 51 -2.80 4.49 -1.14
C ALA A 51 -4.01 4.91 -1.98
N ILE A 52 -3.89 4.94 -3.31
CA ILE A 52 -5.01 5.26 -4.22
C ILE A 52 -6.10 4.18 -4.10
N GLU A 53 -5.73 2.89 -4.12
CA GLU A 53 -6.70 1.80 -3.96
C GLU A 53 -7.41 1.89 -2.61
N ALA A 54 -6.68 2.11 -1.52
CA ALA A 54 -7.28 2.25 -0.19
C ALA A 54 -8.18 3.48 -0.07
N LEU A 55 -7.79 4.61 -0.65
CA LEU A 55 -8.64 5.80 -0.67
C LEU A 55 -9.95 5.54 -1.43
N ASN A 56 -9.89 4.77 -2.52
CA ASN A 56 -11.08 4.39 -3.27
C ASN A 56 -11.99 3.45 -2.46
N LYS A 57 -11.42 2.48 -1.72
CA LYS A 57 -12.21 1.61 -0.83
C LYS A 57 -12.86 2.41 0.30
N LEU A 58 -12.11 3.30 0.96
CA LEU A 58 -12.62 4.15 2.05
C LEU A 58 -13.71 5.13 1.61
N LYS A 59 -13.75 5.52 0.33
CA LYS A 59 -14.80 6.38 -0.23
C LYS A 59 -16.10 5.64 -0.51
N HIS A 60 -16.10 4.31 -0.47
CA HIS A 60 -17.25 3.46 -0.81
C HIS A 60 -17.75 2.62 0.37
N ASP A 61 -17.24 2.90 1.57
CA ASP A 61 -17.61 2.31 2.87
C ASP A 61 -18.45 3.34 3.66
#